data_AF-A0A3E3E1B8-F1
#
_entry.id   AF-A0A3E3E1B8-F1
#
_cell.length_a   1.000
_cell.length_b   1.000
_cell.length_c   1.000
_cell.angle_alpha   90.00
_cell.angle_beta   90.00
_cell.angle_gamma   90.00
#
_symmetry.space_group_name_H-M   'P 1'
#
loop_
_entity.id
_entity.type
_entity.pdbx_description
1 polymer ?
#
loop_
_entity_poly.entity_id
_entity_poly.type
_entity_poly.pdbx_seq_one_letter_code
_entity_poly.pdbx_strand_id
1 'polypeptide(L)'
;MRLEIQEDFDKIQCTNQIKEETKQFIDDQMHHKKRWGLKLALSFAVTLLVCGFSYWFYFIPVVTITLDGETSIELQINRLDRVIDVTTYDKLGKEWCKQENPWHQYYEDILQGLNDNEEWMITVYSKDEAVCQKIYEQTKNCTQENKQIHCRIGRHTRQSNDTTQTQNHHKKGHHK
;
A
#
# COMPACT_ATOMS: atom_id res chain seq x y z
N MET A 1 21.78 -0.57 -77.42
CA MET A 1 22.21 -0.21 -76.05
C MET A 1 21.09 0.13 -75.07
N ARG A 2 20.26 1.19 -75.23
CA ARG A 2 19.18 1.44 -74.23
C ARG A 2 18.03 0.41 -74.24
N LEU A 3 17.78 -0.21 -75.39
CA LEU A 3 16.69 -1.17 -75.58
C LEU A 3 17.05 -2.58 -75.10
N GLU A 4 18.29 -3.02 -75.32
CA GLU A 4 18.77 -4.35 -74.88
C GLU A 4 18.76 -4.49 -73.36
N ILE A 5 19.08 -3.40 -72.64
CA ILE A 5 19.02 -3.39 -71.17
C ILE A 5 17.56 -3.56 -70.71
N GLN A 6 16.59 -2.92 -71.39
CA GLN A 6 15.18 -3.07 -71.02
C GLN A 6 14.63 -4.47 -71.31
N GLU A 7 15.00 -5.10 -72.43
CA GLU A 7 14.60 -6.48 -72.75
C GLU A 7 15.17 -7.51 -71.77
N ASP A 8 16.43 -7.34 -71.34
CA ASP A 8 17.05 -8.24 -70.35
C ASP A 8 16.39 -8.11 -68.97
N PHE A 9 15.93 -6.92 -68.58
CA PHE A 9 15.15 -6.74 -67.35
C PHE A 9 13.73 -7.29 -67.46
N ASP A 10 13.10 -7.22 -68.64
CA ASP A 10 11.74 -7.75 -68.86
C ASP A 10 11.74 -9.29 -68.85
N LYS A 11 12.87 -9.92 -69.19
CA LYS A 11 13.09 -11.37 -69.10
C LYS A 11 13.29 -11.87 -67.67
N ILE A 12 13.71 -11.01 -66.74
CA ILE A 12 13.81 -11.32 -65.31
C ILE A 12 12.42 -11.11 -64.67
N GLN A 13 11.41 -11.84 -65.15
CA GLN A 13 10.14 -11.90 -64.43
C GLN A 13 10.29 -12.84 -63.24
N CYS A 14 10.31 -12.27 -62.03
CA CYS A 14 10.25 -13.04 -60.80
C CYS A 14 9.03 -13.97 -60.83
N THR A 15 9.30 -15.27 -60.93
CA THR A 15 8.29 -16.33 -60.86
C THR A 15 7.46 -16.16 -59.60
N ASN A 16 6.15 -16.44 -59.66
CA ASN A 16 5.24 -16.26 -58.54
C ASN A 16 5.71 -16.99 -57.25
N GLN A 17 6.49 -18.06 -57.37
CA GLN A 17 7.13 -18.74 -56.25
C GLN A 17 8.12 -17.84 -55.48
N ILE A 18 9.00 -17.12 -56.17
CA ILE A 18 9.98 -16.22 -55.53
C ILE A 18 9.25 -15.05 -54.83
N LYS A 19 8.13 -14.59 -55.41
CA LYS A 19 7.28 -13.56 -54.77
C LYS A 19 6.63 -14.09 -53.50
N GLU A 20 6.10 -15.31 -53.51
CA GLU A 20 5.43 -15.89 -52.34
C GLU A 20 6.42 -16.22 -51.21
N GLU A 21 7.61 -16.73 -51.53
CA GLU A 21 8.68 -16.98 -50.55
C GLU A 21 9.19 -15.68 -49.92
N THR A 22 9.41 -14.65 -50.73
CA THR A 22 9.82 -13.32 -50.22
C THR A 22 8.75 -12.72 -49.32
N LYS A 23 7.47 -12.89 -49.68
CA LYS A 23 6.34 -12.43 -48.89
C LYS A 23 6.25 -13.15 -47.55
N GLN A 24 6.42 -14.47 -47.53
CA GLN A 24 6.46 -15.25 -46.28
C GLN A 24 7.65 -14.85 -45.39
N PHE A 25 8.83 -14.64 -45.97
CA PHE A 25 10.01 -14.19 -45.21
C PHE A 25 9.80 -12.79 -44.60
N ILE A 26 9.22 -11.85 -45.35
CA ILE A 26 8.89 -10.51 -44.85
C ILE A 26 7.82 -10.60 -43.75
N ASP A 27 6.79 -11.41 -43.95
CA ASP A 27 5.71 -11.63 -42.97
C ASP A 27 6.26 -12.20 -41.66
N ASP A 28 7.14 -13.21 -41.73
CA ASP A 28 7.80 -13.79 -40.56
C ASP A 28 8.68 -12.78 -39.81
N GLN A 29 9.44 -11.94 -40.52
CA GLN A 29 10.26 -10.89 -39.90
C GLN A 29 9.41 -9.80 -39.23
N MET A 30 8.30 -9.41 -39.86
CA MET A 30 7.35 -8.44 -39.28
C MET A 30 6.64 -9.03 -38.06
N HIS A 31 6.23 -10.31 -38.13
CA HIS A 31 5.62 -11.02 -37.02
C HIS A 31 6.59 -11.29 -35.87
N HIS A 32 7.87 -11.53 -36.13
CA HIS A 32 8.87 -11.73 -35.09
C HIS A 32 9.04 -10.47 -34.22
N LYS A 33 9.17 -9.28 -34.83
CA LYS A 33 9.20 -7.99 -34.10
C LYS A 33 7.90 -7.72 -33.34
N LYS A 34 6.74 -8.01 -33.94
CA LYS A 34 5.42 -7.86 -33.29
C LYS A 34 5.25 -8.81 -32.08
N ARG A 35 5.73 -10.05 -32.17
CA ARG A 35 5.70 -11.04 -31.08
C ARG A 35 6.59 -10.61 -29.90
N TRP A 36 7.75 -10.01 -30.16
CA TRP A 36 8.61 -9.47 -29.10
C TRP A 36 7.98 -8.25 -28.41
N GLY A 37 7.39 -7.32 -29.18
CA GLY A 37 6.63 -6.21 -28.62
C GLY A 37 5.45 -6.67 -27.76
N LEU A 38 4.72 -7.71 -28.20
CA LEU A 38 3.63 -8.29 -27.44
C LEU A 38 4.12 -8.98 -26.14
N LYS A 39 5.23 -9.72 -26.20
CA LYS A 39 5.85 -10.33 -25.01
C LYS A 39 6.30 -9.28 -24.00
N LEU A 40 6.90 -8.18 -24.46
CA LEU A 40 7.33 -7.08 -23.60
C LEU A 40 6.12 -6.38 -22.97
N ALA A 41 5.07 -6.10 -23.76
CA ALA A 41 3.83 -5.51 -23.27
C ALA A 41 3.12 -6.42 -22.26
N LEU A 42 3.08 -7.73 -22.51
CA LEU A 42 2.52 -8.71 -21.59
C LEU A 42 3.33 -8.78 -20.29
N SER A 43 4.66 -8.83 -20.39
CA SER A 43 5.54 -8.82 -19.22
C SER A 43 5.31 -7.56 -18.38
N PHE A 44 5.23 -6.40 -19.01
CA PHE A 44 4.98 -5.14 -18.32
C PHE A 44 3.59 -5.11 -17.67
N ALA A 45 2.56 -5.58 -18.36
CA ALA A 45 1.21 -5.69 -17.82
C ALA A 45 1.13 -6.62 -16.60
N VAL A 46 1.81 -7.78 -16.64
CA VAL A 46 1.89 -8.71 -15.51
C VAL A 46 2.62 -8.06 -14.33
N THR A 47 3.75 -7.38 -14.57
CA THR A 47 4.47 -6.66 -13.50
C THR A 47 3.59 -5.61 -12.85
N LEU A 48 2.86 -4.81 -13.63
CA LEU A 48 1.93 -3.83 -13.08
C LEU A 48 0.82 -4.47 -12.25
N LEU A 49 0.30 -5.61 -12.69
CA LEU A 49 -0.73 -6.35 -11.95
C LEU A 49 -0.18 -6.86 -10.62
N VAL A 50 1.02 -7.47 -10.63
CA VAL A 50 1.68 -7.96 -9.41
C VAL A 50 1.99 -6.80 -8.46
N CYS A 51 2.54 -5.69 -8.94
CA CYS A 51 2.83 -4.51 -8.13
C CYS A 51 1.56 -3.84 -7.59
N GLY A 52 0.51 -3.75 -8.40
CA GLY A 52 -0.77 -3.19 -7.97
C GLY A 52 -1.44 -4.05 -6.91
N PHE A 53 -1.43 -5.37 -7.11
CA PHE A 53 -1.97 -6.32 -6.14
C PHE A 53 -1.16 -6.35 -4.85
N SER A 54 0.18 -6.34 -4.93
CA SER A 54 1.03 -6.31 -3.73
C SER A 54 0.85 -5.01 -2.95
N TYR A 55 0.75 -3.87 -3.62
CA TYR A 55 0.47 -2.58 -2.99
C TYR A 55 -0.90 -2.60 -2.28
N TRP A 56 -1.96 -3.00 -2.99
CA TRP A 56 -3.30 -3.10 -2.42
C TRP A 56 -3.33 -4.06 -1.23
N PHE A 57 -2.68 -5.23 -1.34
CA PHE A 57 -2.64 -6.22 -0.28
C PHE A 57 -1.85 -5.76 0.96
N TYR A 58 -0.79 -4.97 0.76
CA TYR A 58 0.09 -4.49 1.83
C TYR A 58 -0.47 -3.28 2.59
N PHE A 59 -1.06 -2.31 1.89
CA PHE A 59 -1.46 -1.00 2.47
C PHE A 59 -2.90 -0.92 2.96
N ILE A 60 -3.63 -2.04 3.03
CA ILE A 60 -4.98 -2.06 3.62
C ILE A 60 -4.88 -2.25 5.14
N PRO A 61 -5.37 -1.28 5.94
CA PRO A 61 -5.44 -1.44 7.39
C PRO A 61 -6.54 -2.45 7.74
N VAL A 62 -6.21 -3.36 8.66
CA VAL A 62 -7.14 -4.36 9.18
C VAL A 62 -7.48 -4.06 10.64
N VAL A 63 -6.51 -3.55 11.40
CA VAL A 63 -6.65 -3.26 12.83
C VAL A 63 -6.03 -1.90 13.14
N THR A 64 -6.65 -1.21 14.08
CA THR A 64 -6.11 -0.01 14.72
C THR A 64 -5.77 -0.36 16.17
N ILE A 65 -4.55 -0.05 16.60
CA ILE A 65 -4.13 -0.16 18.00
C ILE A 65 -3.83 1.24 18.51
N THR A 66 -4.51 1.65 19.57
CA THR A 66 -4.21 2.89 20.29
C THR A 66 -3.36 2.57 21.50
N LEU A 67 -2.27 3.30 21.68
CA LEU A 67 -1.37 3.27 22.82
C LEU A 67 -1.57 4.57 23.59
N ASP A 68 -2.18 4.48 24.77
CA ASP A 68 -2.47 5.62 25.63
C ASP A 68 -1.65 5.51 26.93
N GLY A 69 -0.63 6.35 27.07
CA GLY A 69 0.20 6.50 28.28
C GLY A 69 0.46 7.98 28.57
N GLU A 70 1.73 8.38 28.66
CA GLU A 70 2.16 9.79 28.65
C GLU A 70 1.91 10.45 27.29
N THR A 71 1.84 9.64 26.23
CA THR A 71 1.46 10.05 24.88
C THR A 71 0.36 9.15 24.35
N SER A 72 -0.53 9.71 23.53
CA SER A 72 -1.53 8.96 22.77
C SER A 72 -1.09 8.79 21.32
N ILE A 73 -0.94 7.54 20.89
CA ILE A 73 -0.48 7.17 19.56
C ILE A 73 -1.41 6.10 18.98
N GLU A 74 -1.81 6.28 17.73
CA GLU A 74 -2.65 5.32 17.01
C GLU A 74 -1.82 4.66 15.89
N LEU A 75 -1.74 3.34 15.92
CA LEU A 75 -1.06 2.50 14.94
C LEU A 75 -2.10 1.80 14.06
N GLN A 76 -2.01 1.96 12.76
CA GLN A 76 -2.79 1.14 11.81
C GLN A 76 -1.94 -0.01 11.31
N ILE A 77 -2.49 -1.21 11.41
CA ILE A 77 -1.79 -2.46 11.17
C ILE A 77 -2.44 -3.16 9.98
N ASN A 78 -1.60 -3.63 9.05
CA ASN A 78 -2.05 -4.41 7.91
C ASN A 78 -2.21 -5.89 8.26
N ARG A 79 -2.64 -6.69 7.27
CA ARG A 79 -2.83 -8.15 7.46
C ARG A 79 -1.56 -8.96 7.67
N LEU A 80 -0.39 -8.33 7.54
CA LEU A 80 0.92 -8.92 7.78
C LEU A 80 1.46 -8.54 9.16
N ASP A 81 0.59 -8.00 10.03
CA ASP A 81 0.90 -7.59 11.39
C ASP A 81 1.95 -6.46 11.45
N ARG A 82 2.04 -5.66 10.37
CA ARG A 82 2.96 -4.52 10.25
C ARG A 82 2.24 -3.20 10.32
N VAL A 83 2.89 -2.22 10.93
CA VAL A 83 2.41 -0.84 10.98
C VAL A 83 2.53 -0.18 9.61
N ILE A 84 1.41 0.32 9.10
CA ILE A 84 1.29 0.99 7.81
C ILE A 84 0.76 2.43 7.91
N ASP A 85 0.37 2.87 9.11
CA ASP A 85 0.08 4.27 9.41
C ASP A 85 0.23 4.54 10.90
N VAL A 86 0.59 5.77 11.23
CA VAL A 86 0.85 6.22 12.60
C VAL A 86 0.28 7.62 12.78
N THR A 87 -0.72 7.74 13.64
CA THR A 87 -1.32 9.03 13.99
C THR A 87 -0.90 9.40 15.41
N THR A 88 -0.37 10.62 15.56
CA THR A 88 0.05 11.18 16.85
C THR A 88 -0.75 12.42 17.17
N TYR A 89 -1.23 12.56 18.40
CA TYR A 89 -2.00 13.74 18.80
C TYR A 89 -1.15 14.84 19.43
N ASP A 90 -0.02 14.48 20.05
CA ASP A 90 0.83 15.39 20.82
C ASP A 90 2.25 15.53 20.29
N LYS A 91 2.99 16.52 20.81
CA LYS A 91 4.42 16.72 20.50
C LYS A 91 5.27 15.54 20.96
N LEU A 92 4.98 15.01 22.16
CA LEU A 92 5.66 13.84 22.71
C LEU A 92 5.50 12.62 21.80
N GLY A 93 4.29 12.36 21.29
CA GLY A 93 4.06 11.27 20.34
C GLY A 93 4.83 11.43 19.03
N LYS A 94 5.01 12.67 18.54
CA LYS A 94 5.85 12.93 17.36
C LYS A 94 7.33 12.69 17.62
N GLU A 95 7.82 12.99 18.83
CA GLU A 95 9.20 12.72 19.24
C GLU A 95 9.43 11.21 19.38
N TRP A 96 8.50 10.50 20.03
CA TRP A 96 8.49 9.04 20.12
C TRP A 96 8.53 8.39 18.73
N CYS A 97 7.69 8.84 17.78
CA CYS A 97 7.68 8.30 16.42
C CYS A 97 8.99 8.55 15.67
N LYS A 98 9.70 9.65 15.95
CA LYS A 98 11.01 9.92 15.34
C LYS A 98 12.11 9.04 15.91
N GLN A 99 12.01 8.69 17.19
CA GLN A 99 12.99 7.87 17.89
C GLN A 99 12.79 6.39 17.57
N GLU A 100 11.57 5.87 17.78
CA GLU A 100 11.25 4.45 17.64
C GLU A 100 10.98 4.03 16.19
N ASN A 101 10.58 4.98 15.33
CA ASN A 101 10.28 4.79 13.91
C ASN A 101 9.41 3.53 13.64
N PRO A 102 8.18 3.47 14.16
CA PRO A 102 7.31 2.28 14.10
C PRO A 102 6.92 1.85 12.67
N TRP A 103 7.16 2.69 11.65
CA TRP A 103 6.75 2.44 10.27
C TRP A 103 7.29 1.12 9.72
N HIS A 104 6.40 0.26 9.20
CA HIS A 104 6.68 -1.07 8.64
C HIS A 104 7.24 -2.11 9.63
N GLN A 105 7.36 -1.77 10.91
CA GLN A 105 7.72 -2.73 11.96
C GLN A 105 6.54 -3.61 12.34
N TYR A 106 6.83 -4.76 12.95
CA TYR A 106 5.78 -5.57 13.57
C TYR A 106 5.23 -4.84 14.78
N TYR A 107 3.91 -4.81 14.93
CA TYR A 107 3.33 -4.13 16.08
C TYR A 107 3.75 -4.79 17.40
N GLU A 108 3.95 -6.10 17.42
CA GLU A 108 4.39 -6.84 18.61
C GLU A 108 5.77 -6.38 19.10
N ASP A 109 6.70 -6.10 18.18
CA ASP A 109 8.04 -5.59 18.53
C ASP A 109 7.93 -4.21 19.19
N ILE A 110 7.03 -3.36 18.69
CA ILE A 110 6.74 -2.04 19.28
C ILE A 110 6.17 -2.20 20.69
N LEU A 111 5.25 -3.14 20.89
CA LEU A 111 4.63 -3.39 22.19
C LEU A 111 5.63 -3.90 23.23
N GLN A 112 6.60 -4.71 22.82
CA GLN A 112 7.68 -5.20 23.68
C GLN A 112 8.69 -4.11 24.03
N GLY A 113 8.84 -3.10 23.17
CA GLY A 113 9.70 -1.95 23.39
C GLY A 113 9.10 -0.88 24.31
N LEU A 114 7.85 -1.05 24.78
CA LEU A 114 7.23 -0.10 25.70
C LEU A 114 7.94 -0.11 27.06
N ASN A 115 8.02 1.07 27.68
CA ASN A 115 8.73 1.25 28.95
C ASN A 115 7.98 0.57 30.12
N ASP A 116 8.67 -0.29 30.85
CA ASP A 116 8.13 -1.02 32.02
C ASP A 116 7.83 -0.17 33.26
N ASN A 117 8.18 1.11 33.23
CA ASN A 117 7.92 2.05 34.34
C ASN A 117 6.72 2.97 34.09
N GLU A 118 6.07 2.84 32.94
CA GLU A 118 4.94 3.65 32.52
C GLU A 118 3.67 2.80 32.41
N GLU A 119 2.53 3.36 32.84
CA GLU A 119 1.22 2.73 32.66
C GLU A 119 0.71 2.98 31.25
N TRP A 120 0.48 1.90 30.50
CA TRP A 120 -0.03 1.96 29.13
C TRP A 120 -1.40 1.31 29.03
N MET A 121 -2.38 2.03 28.48
CA MET A 121 -3.63 1.46 28.03
C MET A 121 -3.55 1.18 26.53
N ILE A 122 -3.62 -0.11 26.17
CA ILE A 122 -3.63 -0.55 24.78
C ILE A 122 -5.06 -0.88 24.38
N THR A 123 -5.61 -0.16 23.41
CA THR A 123 -6.94 -0.43 22.87
C THR A 123 -6.85 -0.98 21.46
N VAL A 124 -7.36 -2.20 21.25
CA VAL A 124 -7.44 -2.85 19.93
C VAL A 124 -8.81 -2.62 19.31
N TYR A 125 -8.83 -2.11 18.07
CA TYR A 125 -10.04 -1.84 17.32
C TYR A 125 -9.96 -2.45 15.91
N SER A 126 -11.01 -3.16 15.50
CA SER A 126 -11.17 -3.62 14.12
C SER A 126 -12.65 -3.66 13.74
N LYS A 127 -12.92 -3.57 12.44
CA LYS A 127 -14.27 -3.80 11.88
C LYS A 127 -14.67 -5.27 11.91
N ASP A 128 -13.70 -6.17 11.89
CA ASP A 128 -13.92 -7.61 11.96
C ASP A 128 -13.70 -8.08 13.41
N GLU A 129 -14.75 -8.56 14.06
CA GLU A 129 -14.72 -9.00 15.46
C GLU A 129 -13.77 -10.19 15.68
N ALA A 130 -13.67 -11.11 14.71
CA ALA A 130 -12.79 -12.26 14.83
C ALA A 130 -11.32 -11.84 14.73
N VAL A 131 -11.01 -10.90 13.83
CA VAL A 131 -9.66 -10.32 13.75
C VAL A 131 -9.35 -9.50 15.00
N CYS A 132 -10.32 -8.71 15.49
CA CYS A 132 -10.18 -7.92 16.71
C CYS A 132 -9.83 -8.82 17.92
N GLN A 133 -10.58 -9.90 18.11
CA GLN A 133 -10.34 -10.85 19.19
C GLN A 133 -8.97 -11.52 19.05
N LYS A 134 -8.61 -11.94 17.84
CA LYS A 134 -7.31 -12.58 17.56
C LYS A 134 -6.15 -11.66 17.96
N ILE A 135 -6.15 -10.42 17.46
CA ILE A 135 -5.09 -9.46 17.73
C ILE A 135 -5.09 -9.06 19.21
N TYR A 136 -6.26 -8.90 19.84
CA TYR A 136 -6.35 -8.64 21.27
C TYR A 136 -5.66 -9.72 22.13
N GLU A 137 -5.92 -11.01 21.85
CA GLU A 137 -5.26 -12.10 22.59
C GLU A 137 -3.74 -12.12 22.32
N GLN A 138 -3.31 -11.83 21.09
CA GLN A 138 -1.89 -11.70 20.76
C GLN A 138 -1.23 -10.55 21.53
N THR A 139 -1.83 -9.36 21.49
CA THR A 139 -1.40 -8.18 22.26
C THR A 139 -1.27 -8.51 23.74
N LYS A 140 -2.30 -9.12 24.35
CA LYS A 140 -2.32 -9.46 25.77
C LYS A 140 -1.23 -10.48 26.14
N ASN A 141 -0.99 -11.47 25.29
CA ASN A 141 0.08 -12.45 25.50
C ASN A 141 1.47 -11.81 25.33
N CYS A 142 1.62 -10.89 24.37
CA CYS A 142 2.87 -10.18 24.11
C CYS A 142 3.28 -9.29 25.30
N THR A 143 2.30 -8.66 25.95
CA THR A 143 2.54 -7.71 27.06
C THR A 143 2.33 -8.32 28.45
N GLN A 144 2.14 -9.63 28.55
CA GLN A 144 1.76 -10.30 29.81
C GLN A 144 2.77 -10.13 30.96
N GLU A 145 4.04 -9.90 30.64
CA GLU A 145 5.11 -9.75 31.62
C GLU A 145 5.09 -8.36 32.27
N ASN A 146 4.57 -7.35 31.57
CA ASN A 146 4.49 -5.98 32.05
C ASN A 146 3.11 -5.71 32.69
N LYS A 147 3.09 -5.66 34.02
CA LYS A 147 1.86 -5.45 34.82
C LYS A 147 1.27 -4.05 34.70
N GLN A 148 2.02 -3.09 34.16
CA GLN A 148 1.59 -1.71 33.95
C GLN A 148 0.89 -1.54 32.59
N ILE A 149 0.83 -2.59 31.78
CA ILE A 149 0.11 -2.59 30.51
C ILE A 149 -1.29 -3.19 30.69
N HIS A 150 -2.29 -2.41 30.30
CA HIS A 150 -3.69 -2.80 30.33
C HIS A 150 -4.27 -2.86 28.93
N CYS A 151 -4.64 -4.07 28.48
CA CYS A 151 -5.21 -4.28 27.15
C CYS A 151 -6.75 -4.30 27.15
N ARG A 152 -7.37 -3.62 26.19
CA ARG A 152 -8.82 -3.56 26.00
C ARG A 152 -9.22 -3.74 24.53
N ILE A 153 -10.42 -4.27 24.32
CA ILE A 153 -11.08 -4.25 23.01
C ILE A 153 -11.95 -2.99 22.90
N GLY A 154 -11.70 -2.19 21.87
CA GLY A 154 -12.57 -1.10 21.44
C GLY A 154 -13.81 -1.67 20.76
N ARG A 155 -15.00 -1.40 21.32
CA ARG A 155 -16.27 -1.75 20.67
C ARG A 155 -16.80 -0.56 19.90
N HIS A 156 -17.40 -0.82 18.75
CA HIS A 156 -18.07 0.17 17.95
C HIS A 156 -19.36 0.65 18.66
N THR A 157 -19.26 1.59 19.61
CA THR A 157 -20.42 2.39 19.97
C THR A 157 -20.70 3.31 18.80
N ARG A 158 -21.80 3.06 18.08
CA ARG A 158 -22.39 4.04 17.16
C ARG A 158 -22.67 5.32 17.97
N GLN A 159 -21.75 6.26 17.97
CA GLN A 159 -22.06 7.66 18.25
C GLN A 159 -21.50 8.51 17.12
N SER A 160 -22.43 8.82 16.24
CA SER A 160 -22.36 9.82 15.18
C SER A 160 -22.04 11.18 15.79
N ASN A 161 -21.20 11.92 15.08
CA ASN A 161 -21.13 13.39 15.04
C ASN A 161 -20.69 14.09 16.33
N ASP A 162 -19.49 14.67 16.31
CA ASP A 162 -19.43 16.10 16.59
C ASP A 162 -18.34 16.80 15.76
N THR A 163 -18.82 17.63 14.86
CA THR A 163 -18.04 18.62 14.14
C THR A 163 -17.73 19.73 15.14
N THR A 164 -16.48 19.84 15.60
CA THR A 164 -16.06 21.02 16.38
C THR A 164 -16.04 22.24 15.46
N GLN A 165 -17.20 22.86 15.30
CA GLN A 165 -17.32 24.26 14.92
C GLN A 165 -16.70 25.08 16.05
N THR A 166 -15.49 25.57 15.85
CA THR A 166 -14.95 26.67 16.65
C THR A 166 -15.70 27.95 16.27
N GLN A 167 -16.82 28.19 16.94
CA GLN A 167 -17.42 29.52 17.04
C GLN A 167 -16.45 30.44 17.80
N ASN A 168 -15.64 31.21 17.07
CA ASN A 168 -14.99 32.37 17.66
C ASN A 168 -16.02 33.50 17.78
N HIS A 169 -16.54 33.65 18.98
CA HIS A 169 -17.20 34.84 19.50
C HIS A 169 -16.31 36.08 19.27
N HIS A 170 -16.64 36.92 18.28
CA HIS A 170 -16.22 38.33 18.29
C HIS A 170 -17.35 39.17 18.87
N LYS A 171 -17.18 39.52 20.15
CA LYS A 171 -18.09 40.32 20.97
C LYS A 171 -18.12 41.76 20.41
N LYS A 172 -19.26 42.17 19.84
CA LYS A 172 -19.57 43.57 19.56
C LYS A 172 -19.68 44.34 20.88
N GLY A 173 -19.01 45.49 20.95
CA GLY A 173 -19.25 46.54 21.93
C GLY A 173 -19.19 47.90 21.22
N HIS A 174 -20.37 48.48 21.00
CA HIS A 174 -20.61 49.82 20.46
C HIS A 174 -20.47 50.89 21.56
N HIS A 175 -20.39 52.15 21.08
CA HIS A 175 -20.41 53.45 21.78
C HIS A 175 -19.02 53.97 22.16
N LYS A 176 -18.59 55.17 21.75
CA LYS A 176 -19.31 56.39 21.36
C LYS A 176 -18.38 57.27 20.53
#